data_AF-A0A3M5UX41-F1
#
_entry.id   AF-A0A3M5UX41-F1
#
_cell.length_a   1.000
_cell.length_b   1.000
_cell.length_c   1.000
_cell.angle_alpha   90.00
_cell.angle_beta   90.00
_cell.angle_gamma   90.00
#
_symmetry.space_group_name_H-M   'P 1'
#
loop_
_entity.id
_entity.type
_entity.pdbx_description
1 polymer ?
#
loop_
_entity_poly.entity_id
_entity_poly.type
_entity_poly.pdbx_seq_one_letter_code
_entity_poly.pdbx_strand_id
1 'polypeptide(L)' 'MTQLIQESARLPGQVVWFSTLVSKASNLPPIQSALKKAGALEVKVVEMGQGQKQSRFVAWTFLDKAQRTPG' A
#
# COMPACT_ATOMS: atom_id res chain seq x y z
N MET A 1 4.24 4.69 10.10
CA MET A 1 3.49 4.08 8.98
C MET A 1 2.07 4.61 8.86
N THR A 2 1.32 4.70 9.97
CA THR A 2 -0.04 5.27 9.98
C THR A 2 -0.13 6.67 9.37
N GLN A 3 0.88 7.53 9.59
CA GLN A 3 0.95 8.87 9.00
C GLN A 3 0.90 8.85 7.46
N LEU A 4 1.76 8.07 6.80
CA LEU A 4 1.79 7.96 5.33
C LEU A 4 0.45 7.49 4.75
N ILE A 5 -0.20 6.54 5.42
CA ILE A 5 -1.51 6.04 5.03
C ILE A 5 -2.55 7.18 5.09
N GLN A 6 -2.57 7.95 6.17
CA GLN A 6 -3.52 9.07 6.34
C GLN A 6 -3.25 10.22 5.36
N GLU A 7 -1.99 10.54 5.09
CA GLU A 7 -1.61 11.56 4.11
C GLU A 7 -1.98 11.13 2.69
N SER A 8 -1.74 9.86 2.33
CA SER A 8 -2.08 9.34 1.00
C SER A 8 -3.58 9.40 0.69
N ALA A 9 -4.43 9.22 1.70
CA ALA A 9 -5.89 9.31 1.55
C ALA A 9 -6.38 10.72 1.18
N ARG A 10 -5.55 11.76 1.39
CA ARG A 10 -5.88 13.16 1.02
C ARG A 10 -5.54 13.50 -0.43
N LEU A 11 -4.85 12.60 -1.15
CA LEU A 11 -4.41 12.81 -2.54
C LEU A 11 -4.97 11.73 -3.50
N PRO A 12 -6.26 11.37 -3.45
CA PRO A 12 -6.76 10.17 -4.11
C PRO A 12 -6.65 10.23 -5.64
N GLY A 13 -6.76 11.41 -6.25
CA GLY A 13 -6.76 11.58 -7.71
C GLY A 13 -5.39 11.85 -8.36
N GLN A 14 -4.35 12.11 -7.57
CA GLN A 14 -3.04 12.57 -8.10
C GLN A 14 -2.03 11.44 -8.25
N VAL A 15 -2.21 10.35 -7.51
CA VAL A 15 -1.26 9.24 -7.45
C VAL A 15 -2.01 7.92 -7.65
N VAL A 16 -1.61 7.18 -8.67
CA VAL A 16 -2.23 5.89 -9.02
C VAL A 16 -1.92 4.83 -7.97
N TRP A 17 -0.67 4.73 -7.53
CA TRP A 17 -0.22 3.78 -6.52
C TRP A 17 0.74 4.44 -5.52
N PHE A 18 0.44 4.29 -4.24
CA PHE A 18 1.36 4.54 -3.15
C PHE A 18 2.05 3.23 -2.76
N SER A 19 3.28 3.30 -2.25
CA SER A 19 3.99 2.08 -1.86
C SER A 19 5.00 2.29 -0.74
N THR A 20 5.38 1.19 -0.09
CA THR A 20 6.42 1.16 0.94
C THR A 20 7.06 -0.23 1.07
N LEU A 21 8.29 -0.28 1.58
CA LEU A 21 8.98 -1.52 1.92
C LEU A 21 8.77 -1.86 3.40
N VAL A 22 8.44 -3.10 3.69
CA VAL A 22 8.18 -3.63 5.03
C VAL A 22 9.14 -4.78 5.32
N SER A 23 10.03 -4.59 6.30
CA SER A 23 11.02 -5.60 6.67
C SER A 23 10.40 -6.74 7.51
N LYS A 24 9.63 -6.39 8.55
CA LYS A 24 9.04 -7.37 9.48
C LYS A 24 7.63 -7.77 9.05
N ALA A 25 7.40 -9.08 8.85
CA ALA A 25 6.08 -9.61 8.51
C ALA A 25 4.99 -9.27 9.54
N SER A 26 5.36 -9.17 10.82
CA SER A 26 4.45 -8.80 11.91
C SER A 26 3.83 -7.40 11.76
N ASN A 27 4.39 -6.55 10.91
CA ASN A 27 3.82 -5.24 10.62
C ASN A 27 2.70 -5.30 9.58
N LEU A 28 2.52 -6.40 8.84
CA LEU A 28 1.50 -6.50 7.79
C LEU A 28 0.05 -6.39 8.34
N PRO A 29 -0.35 -7.13 9.40
CA PRO A 29 -1.72 -7.03 9.91
C PRO A 29 -2.15 -5.61 10.33
N PRO A 30 -1.36 -4.85 11.13
CA PRO A 30 -1.74 -3.49 11.46
C PRO A 30 -1.72 -2.54 10.26
N ILE A 31 -0.83 -2.74 9.28
CA ILE A 31 -0.79 -1.94 8.04
C ILE A 31 -2.06 -2.16 7.22
N GLN A 32 -2.44 -3.42 6.98
CA GLN A 32 -3.65 -3.77 6.23
C GLN A 32 -4.92 -3.23 6.92
N SER A 33 -4.99 -3.31 8.25
CA SER A 33 -6.09 -2.73 9.03
C SER A 33 -6.16 -1.20 8.87
N ALA A 34 -5.02 -0.52 8.92
CA ALA A 34 -4.96 0.94 8.72
C ALA A 34 -5.36 1.35 7.29
N LEU A 35 -4.90 0.62 6.27
CA LEU A 35 -5.26 0.87 4.87
C LEU A 35 -6.76 0.66 4.62
N LYS A 36 -7.34 -0.40 5.20
CA LYS A 36 -8.78 -0.63 5.14
C LYS A 36 -9.57 0.52 5.78
N LYS A 37 -9.14 0.98 6.96
CA LYS A 37 -9.76 2.13 7.64
C LYS A 37 -9.63 3.43 6.85
N ALA A 38 -8.53 3.61 6.12
CA ALA A 38 -8.29 4.78 5.29
C ALA A 38 -9.06 4.76 3.95
N GLY A 39 -9.75 3.66 3.62
CA GLY A 39 -10.53 3.54 2.39
C GLY A 39 -9.72 3.18 1.15
N ALA A 40 -8.55 2.55 1.32
CA ALA A 40 -7.80 2.01 0.18
C ALA A 40 -8.67 0.98 -0.58
N LEU A 41 -8.81 1.18 -1.89
CA LEU A 41 -9.65 0.33 -2.75
C LEU A 41 -8.94 -0.96 -3.16
N GLU A 42 -7.62 -0.93 -3.21
CA GLU A 42 -6.81 -2.13 -3.45
C GLU A 42 -5.50 -2.05 -2.67
N VAL A 43 -5.07 -3.19 -2.14
CA VAL A 43 -3.79 -3.36 -1.45
C VAL A 43 -3.11 -4.61 -2.01
N LYS A 44 -1.87 -4.48 -2.45
CA LYS A 44 -1.01 -5.56 -2.91
C LYS A 44 0.17 -5.72 -1.95
N VAL A 45 0.47 -6.96 -1.60
CA VAL A 45 1.68 -7.33 -0.86
C VAL A 45 2.47 -8.27 -1.73
N VAL A 46 3.69 -7.89 -2.07
CA VAL A 46 4.64 -8.72 -2.83
C VAL A 46 5.75 -9.10 -1.88
N GLU A 47 5.91 -10.39 -1.64
CA GLU A 47 7.05 -10.89 -0.88
C GLU A 47 8.32 -10.78 -1.73
N MET A 48 9.38 -10.24 -1.14
CA MET A 48 10.67 -10.05 -1.79
C MET A 48 11.76 -10.63 -0.90
N GLY A 49 12.45 -11.65 -1.37
CA GLY A 49 13.54 -12.30 -0.64
C GLY A 49 14.80 -12.37 -1.49
N GLN A 50 15.94 -11.97 -0.92
CA GLN A 50 17.26 -12.29 -1.46
C GLN A 50 18.15 -12.79 -0.32
N GLY A 51 18.56 -14.06 -0.41
CA GLY A 51 19.29 -14.72 0.68
C GLY A 51 18.47 -14.77 1.97
N GLN A 52 19.09 -14.42 3.10
CA GLN A 52 18.42 -14.40 4.41
C GLN A 52 17.59 -13.14 4.66
N LYS A 53 17.67 -12.13 3.79
CA LYS A 53 16.88 -10.91 3.92
C LYS A 53 15.52 -11.10 3.28
N GLN A 54 14.49 -11.11 4.13
CA GLN A 54 13.09 -11.15 3.73
C GLN A 54 12.48 -9.76 3.90
N SER A 55 11.86 -9.23 2.85
CA SER A 55 11.14 -7.98 2.84
C SER A 55 9.80 -8.15 2.13
N ARG A 56 8.89 -7.19 2.28
CA ARG A 56 7.65 -7.11 1.52
C ARG A 56 7.53 -5.75 0.90
N PHE A 57 7.11 -5.70 -0.36
CA PHE A 57 6.65 -4.49 -0.99
C PHE A 57 5.13 -4.39 -0.81
N VAL A 58 4.66 -3.35 -0.14
CA VAL A 58 3.23 -3.08 0.06
C VAL A 58 2.85 -1.90 -0.79
N ALA A 59 1.89 -2.09 -1.70
CA ALA A 59 1.34 -1.04 -2.56
C ALA A 59 -0.17 -0.90 -2.36
N TRP A 60 -0.68 0.32 -2.40
CA TRP A 60 -2.11 0.58 -2.29
C TRP A 60 -2.56 1.75 -3.16
N THR A 61 -3.85 1.86 -3.36
CA THR A 61 -4.47 2.87 -4.22
C THR A 61 -5.88 3.21 -3.75
N PHE A 62 -6.28 4.46 -3.99
CA PHE A 62 -7.62 4.97 -3.72
C PHE A 62 -8.45 5.15 -5.01
N LEU A 63 -7.89 4.77 -6.15
CA LEU A 63 -8.56 4.82 -7.45
C LEU A 63 -9.21 3.48 -7.76
N ASP A 64 -10.38 3.48 -8.39
CA ASP A 64 -10.95 2.26 -8.96
C ASP A 64 -10.15 1.79 -10.19
N LYS A 65 -10.48 0.63 -10.77
CA LYS A 65 -9.72 0.12 -11.92
C LYS A 65 -9.82 1.02 -13.16
N ALA A 66 -10.96 1.63 -13.42
CA ALA A 66 -11.18 2.47 -14.60
C ALA A 66 -10.33 3.74 -14.53
N GLN A 67 -10.18 4.31 -13.34
CA GLN A 67 -9.37 5.50 -13.09
C GLN A 67 -7.85 5.28 -13.21
N ARG A 68 -7.37 4.02 -13.30
CA ARG A 68 -5.94 3.68 -13.35
C ARG A 68 -5.42 3.41 -14.75
N THR A 69 -6.30 3.26 -15.74
CA THR A 69 -5.92 3.01 -17.12
C THR A 69 -5.89 4.34 -17.87
N PRO A 70 -4.73 4.80 -18.37
CA PRO A 70 -4.71 5.91 -19.32
C PRO A 70 -5.49 5.49 -20.56
N GLY A 71 -6.48 6.29 -20.95
CA GLY A 71 -7.22 6.11 -22.21
C GLY A 71 -6.37 6.37 -23.44
#